data_AF-A0A4Q4KL90-F1
#
_entry.id   AF-A0A4Q4KL90-F1
#
_cell.length_a   1.000
_cell.length_b   1.000
_cell.length_c   1.000
_cell.angle_alpha   90.00
_cell.angle_beta   90.00
_cell.angle_gamma   90.00
#
_symmetry.space_group_name_H-M   'P 1'
#
loop_
_entity.id
_entity.type
_entity.pdbx_description
1 polymer ?
#
loop_
_entity_poly.entity_id
_entity_poly.type
_entity_poly.pdbx_seq_one_letter_code
_entity_poly.pdbx_strand_id
1 'polypeptide(L)'
;MNLRKKLILKICFSAAVLFLFISCECSRSANGKVLDEETLLPIDSVLVKALTVLYGEVLSDSTGNYFLGSEMTGAVGGCPDLEVSYSKKGYQSRIVVNPDKSVIYLKKE
;
A
#
# COMPACT_ATOMS: atom_id res chain seq x y z
N MET A 1 -14.46 -49.89 5.23
CA MET A 1 -14.15 -48.87 4.19
C MET A 1 -13.16 -49.45 3.17
N ASN A 2 -13.51 -49.46 1.88
CA ASN A 2 -12.76 -50.11 0.78
C ASN A 2 -11.56 -49.28 0.26
N LEU A 3 -10.58 -49.94 -0.37
CA LEU A 3 -9.25 -49.38 -0.74
C LEU A 3 -9.34 -48.06 -1.52
N ARG A 4 -10.29 -47.92 -2.44
CA ARG A 4 -10.57 -46.68 -3.18
C ARG A 4 -10.96 -45.51 -2.27
N LYS A 5 -11.80 -45.74 -1.25
CA LYS A 5 -12.19 -44.70 -0.28
C LYS A 5 -11.02 -44.29 0.61
N LYS A 6 -10.15 -45.23 1.00
CA LYS A 6 -8.90 -44.92 1.73
C LYS A 6 -7.94 -44.08 0.89
N LEU A 7 -7.84 -44.37 -0.41
CA LEU A 7 -7.01 -43.61 -1.35
C LEU A 7 -7.55 -42.18 -1.56
N ILE A 8 -8.85 -42.03 -1.78
CA ILE A 8 -9.52 -40.71 -1.90
C ILE A 8 -9.34 -39.89 -0.63
N LEU A 9 -9.55 -40.48 0.55
CA LEU A 9 -9.39 -39.79 1.83
C LEU A 9 -7.95 -39.29 2.04
N LYS A 10 -6.95 -40.10 1.66
CA LYS A 10 -5.53 -39.69 1.70
C LYS A 10 -5.26 -38.51 0.77
N ILE A 11 -5.77 -38.57 -0.47
CA ILE A 11 -5.60 -37.48 -1.44
C ILE A 11 -6.25 -36.18 -0.94
N CYS A 12 -7.47 -36.24 -0.40
CA CYS A 12 -8.14 -35.07 0.18
C CYS A 12 -7.37 -34.51 1.38
N PHE A 13 -6.86 -35.36 2.26
CA PHE A 13 -6.04 -34.94 3.40
C PHE A 13 -4.74 -34.27 2.95
N SER A 14 -4.03 -34.87 1.98
CA SER A 14 -2.82 -34.29 1.39
C SER A 14 -3.10 -32.94 0.73
N ALA A 15 -4.22 -32.81 -0.01
CA ALA A 15 -4.63 -31.56 -0.62
C ALA A 15 -4.97 -30.48 0.43
N ALA A 16 -5.70 -30.84 1.49
CA ALA A 16 -6.03 -29.91 2.58
C ALA A 16 -4.78 -29.40 3.31
N VAL A 17 -3.79 -30.28 3.53
CA VAL A 17 -2.50 -29.89 4.13
C VAL A 17 -1.74 -28.93 3.23
N LEU A 18 -1.76 -29.12 1.91
CA LEU A 18 -1.11 -28.21 0.95
C LEU A 18 -1.71 -26.79 0.99
N PHE A 19 -3.02 -26.65 1.21
CA PHE A 19 -3.66 -25.35 1.35
C PHE A 19 -3.18 -24.56 2.59
N LEU A 20 -2.68 -25.23 3.63
CA LEU A 20 -2.14 -24.57 4.82
C LEU A 20 -0.77 -23.91 4.59
N PHE A 21 -0.08 -24.27 3.50
CA PHE A 21 1.23 -23.72 3.14
C PHE A 21 1.15 -22.62 2.08
N ILE A 22 -0.05 -22.14 1.74
CA ILE A 22 -0.20 -20.97 0.88
C ILE A 22 0.03 -19.72 1.72
N SER A 23 1.28 -19.26 1.73
CA SER A 23 1.61 -17.90 2.19
C SER A 23 1.28 -16.92 1.07
N CYS A 24 0.40 -15.97 1.35
CA CYS A 24 0.18 -14.82 0.48
C CYS A 24 0.94 -13.64 1.09
N GLU A 25 1.80 -13.00 0.30
CA GLU A 25 2.60 -11.84 0.71
C GLU A 25 2.32 -10.68 -0.24
N CYS A 26 2.51 -9.46 0.25
CA CYS A 26 2.29 -8.25 -0.53
C CYS A 26 3.27 -7.14 -0.12
N SER A 27 3.67 -6.33 -1.09
CA SER A 27 4.34 -5.06 -0.85
C SER A 27 3.44 -3.93 -1.34
N ARG A 28 3.41 -2.85 -0.57
CA ARG A 28 2.69 -1.62 -0.89
C ARG A 28 3.70 -0.49 -1.02
N SER A 29 3.45 0.40 -1.97
CA SER A 29 4.18 1.65 -2.08
C SER A 29 3.20 2.78 -2.28
N ALA A 30 3.61 3.95 -1.81
CA ALA A 30 3.04 5.22 -2.17
C ALA A 30 4.11 5.99 -2.94
N ASN A 31 3.82 6.30 -4.20
CA ASN A 31 4.74 7.02 -5.06
C ASN A 31 3.98 7.87 -6.05
N GLY A 32 4.52 9.06 -6.31
CA GLY A 32 3.83 9.98 -7.19
C GLY A 32 4.38 11.39 -7.09
N LYS A 33 3.52 12.34 -7.44
CA LYS A 33 3.87 13.75 -7.52
C LYS A 33 2.83 14.59 -6.78
N VAL A 34 3.28 15.56 -5.99
CA VAL A 34 2.41 16.50 -5.30
C VAL A 34 2.47 17.86 -6.00
N LEU A 35 1.31 18.36 -6.40
CA LEU A 35 1.14 19.63 -7.08
C LEU A 35 0.18 20.55 -6.31
N ASP A 36 0.36 21.84 -6.47
CA ASP A 36 -0.62 22.84 -6.04
C ASP A 36 -1.82 22.80 -6.98
N GLU A 37 -3.03 22.77 -6.42
CA GLU A 37 -4.28 22.57 -7.16
C GLU A 37 -4.57 23.71 -8.15
N GLU A 38 -4.20 24.95 -7.83
CA GLU A 38 -4.51 26.13 -8.64
C GLU A 38 -3.45 26.39 -9.70
N THR A 39 -2.17 26.33 -9.29
CA THR A 39 -1.04 26.67 -10.17
C THR A 39 -0.52 25.48 -10.96
N LEU A 40 -0.89 24.26 -10.56
CA LEU A 40 -0.39 22.98 -11.11
C LEU A 40 1.14 22.84 -11.01
N LEU A 41 1.79 23.68 -10.20
CA LEU A 41 3.22 23.65 -9.98
C LEU A 41 3.58 22.62 -8.90
N PRO A 42 4.77 22.01 -8.98
CA PRO A 42 5.22 21.05 -7.98
C PRO A 42 5.40 21.70 -6.61
N ILE A 43 5.02 20.97 -5.57
CA ILE A 43 5.21 21.39 -4.19
C ILE A 43 6.39 20.61 -3.61
N ASP A 44 7.47 21.33 -3.31
CA ASP A 44 8.61 20.82 -2.56
C ASP A 44 8.26 20.57 -1.08
N SER A 45 8.93 19.63 -0.41
CA SER A 45 8.89 19.48 1.05
C SER A 45 7.48 19.28 1.63
N VAL A 46 6.61 18.55 0.92
CA VAL A 46 5.35 18.03 1.48
C VAL A 46 5.66 16.81 2.32
N LEU A 47 5.21 16.78 3.57
CA LEU A 47 5.31 15.61 4.42
C LEU A 47 4.31 14.56 3.96
N VAL A 48 4.83 13.46 3.41
CA VAL A 48 4.10 12.26 3.00
C VAL A 48 4.31 11.20 4.05
N LYS A 49 3.25 10.81 4.75
CA LYS A 49 3.32 9.90 5.91
C LYS A 49 2.29 8.80 5.81
N ALA A 50 2.74 7.55 5.91
CA ALA A 50 1.85 6.41 6.02
C ALA A 50 1.17 6.40 7.40
N LEU A 51 -0.13 6.15 7.40
CA LEU A 51 -0.96 6.07 8.61
C LEU A 51 -1.26 4.61 8.99
N THR A 52 -1.29 3.71 8.01
CA THR A 52 -1.63 2.29 8.20
C THR A 52 -0.57 1.39 7.59
N VAL A 53 -0.41 0.19 8.18
CA VAL A 53 0.40 -0.96 7.70
C VAL A 53 1.91 -0.69 7.63
N LEU A 54 2.32 0.54 7.33
CA LEU A 54 3.68 1.01 7.17
C LEU A 54 3.98 2.08 8.21
N TYR A 55 5.21 2.03 8.72
CA TYR A 55 5.76 3.09 9.55
C TYR A 55 6.83 3.80 8.73
N GLY A 56 6.55 5.04 8.34
CA GLY A 56 7.50 5.83 7.58
C GLY A 56 6.91 7.16 7.12
N GLU A 57 7.81 8.09 6.87
CA GLU A 57 7.51 9.38 6.28
C GLU A 57 8.66 9.84 5.38
N VAL A 58 8.32 10.61 4.35
CA VAL A 58 9.26 11.18 3.39
C VAL A 58 8.79 12.58 3.03
N LEU A 59 9.72 13.43 2.60
CA LEU A 59 9.39 14.73 2.01
C LEU A 59 9.36 14.61 0.49
N SER A 60 8.41 15.28 -0.16
CA SER A 60 8.52 15.48 -1.61
C SER A 60 9.76 16.31 -1.94
N ASP A 61 10.38 16.04 -3.09
CA ASP A 61 11.53 16.80 -3.57
C ASP A 61 11.13 18.11 -4.27
N SER A 62 12.13 18.88 -4.71
CA SER A 62 11.92 20.15 -5.46
C SER A 62 11.08 20.03 -6.73
N THR A 63 10.97 18.83 -7.29
CA THR A 63 10.13 18.52 -8.45
C THR A 63 8.75 17.98 -8.06
N GLY A 64 8.45 17.91 -6.75
CA GLY A 64 7.21 17.42 -6.17
C GLY A 64 7.12 15.90 -6.06
N ASN A 65 8.17 15.16 -6.43
CA ASN A 65 8.14 13.70 -6.42
C ASN A 65 8.39 13.14 -5.03
N TYR A 66 7.79 12.00 -4.73
CA TYR A 66 8.03 11.26 -3.49
C TYR A 66 7.96 9.75 -3.73
N PHE A 67 8.62 9.00 -2.86
CA PHE A 67 8.55 7.54 -2.82
C PHE A 67 8.58 7.06 -1.36
N LEU A 68 7.57 6.30 -0.98
CA LEU A 68 7.45 5.66 0.32
C LEU A 68 7.06 4.19 0.09
N GLY A 69 8.03 3.28 0.24
CA GLY A 69 7.82 1.85 0.04
C GLY A 69 7.65 1.08 1.35
N SER A 70 7.04 -0.09 1.27
CA SER A 70 7.00 -1.08 2.34
C SER A 70 7.95 -2.25 2.11
N GLU A 71 8.32 -2.89 3.23
CA GLU A 71 8.75 -4.28 3.18
C GLU A 71 7.59 -5.22 2.81
N MET A 72 7.89 -6.48 2.52
CA MET A 72 6.87 -7.50 2.28
C MET A 72 6.11 -7.78 3.58
N THR A 73 4.77 -7.74 3.51
CA THR A 73 3.87 -8.04 4.62
C THR A 73 2.99 -9.23 4.29
N GLY A 74 2.60 -9.99 5.32
CA GLY A 74 1.65 -11.09 5.17
C GLY A 74 0.29 -10.57 4.71
N ALA A 75 -0.26 -11.18 3.66
CA ALA A 75 -1.46 -10.76 2.95
C ALA A 75 -2.47 -11.91 2.80
N VAL A 76 -2.56 -12.78 3.81
CA VAL A 76 -3.58 -13.84 3.86
C VAL A 76 -4.95 -13.17 3.95
N GLY A 77 -5.76 -13.31 2.89
CA GLY A 77 -7.04 -12.60 2.75
C GLY A 77 -7.00 -11.32 1.92
N GLY A 78 -5.82 -10.94 1.40
CA GLY A 78 -5.63 -9.77 0.53
C GLY A 78 -4.59 -8.79 1.08
N CYS A 79 -4.09 -7.90 0.21
CA CYS A 79 -3.21 -6.82 0.62
C CYS A 79 -4.01 -5.75 1.37
N PRO A 80 -3.61 -5.34 2.58
CA PRO A 80 -4.31 -4.27 3.29
C PRO A 80 -4.18 -2.93 2.55
N ASP A 81 -5.11 -2.02 2.86
CA ASP A 81 -5.11 -0.67 2.33
C ASP A 81 -4.01 0.19 2.99
N LEU A 82 -3.30 0.93 2.15
CA LEU A 82 -2.30 1.90 2.55
C LEU A 82 -2.93 3.30 2.58
N GLU A 83 -3.14 3.84 3.77
CA GLU A 83 -3.56 5.23 3.95
C GLU A 83 -2.35 6.14 4.10
N VAL A 84 -2.31 7.21 3.32
CA VAL A 84 -1.20 8.16 3.30
C VAL A 84 -1.72 9.57 3.50
N SER A 85 -1.13 10.28 4.46
CA SER A 85 -1.36 11.70 4.70
C SER A 85 -0.33 12.55 3.96
N TYR A 86 -0.80 13.68 3.46
CA TYR A 86 -0.02 14.73 2.79
C TYR A 86 -0.25 16.03 3.54
N SER A 87 0.82 16.63 4.06
CA SER A 87 0.72 17.86 4.85
C SER A 87 1.87 18.81 4.56
N LYS A 88 1.55 20.10 4.50
CA LYS A 88 2.51 21.20 4.38
C LYS A 88 1.87 22.47 4.91
N LYS A 89 2.63 23.30 5.63
CA LYS A 89 2.16 24.60 6.11
C LYS A 89 1.62 25.46 4.94
N GLY A 90 0.44 26.05 5.13
CA GLY A 90 -0.24 26.87 4.12
C GLY A 90 -1.03 26.05 3.08
N TYR A 91 -1.13 24.73 3.26
CA TYR A 91 -1.95 23.84 2.46
C TYR A 91 -2.88 23.01 3.35
N GLN A 92 -4.09 22.77 2.87
CA GLN A 92 -5.03 21.85 3.49
C GLN A 92 -4.45 20.43 3.41
N SER A 93 -4.42 19.75 4.56
CA SER A 93 -3.93 18.37 4.62
C SER A 93 -4.91 17.42 3.95
N ARG A 94 -4.40 16.35 3.35
CA ARG A 94 -5.20 15.36 2.62
C ARG A 94 -4.78 13.94 2.98
N ILE A 95 -5.74 13.02 3.00
CA ILE A 95 -5.49 11.59 3.14
C ILE A 95 -5.94 10.90 1.84
N VAL A 96 -5.12 9.97 1.34
CA VAL A 96 -5.39 9.19 0.13
C VAL A 96 -5.12 7.72 0.41
N VAL A 97 -6.00 6.86 -0.09
CA VAL A 97 -5.91 5.40 0.05
C VAL A 97 -5.30 4.81 -1.21
N ASN A 98 -4.27 3.97 -1.04
CA ASN A 98 -3.53 3.28 -2.10
C ASN A 98 -3.01 4.20 -3.24
N PRO A 99 -2.27 5.29 -2.94
CA PRO A 99 -1.74 6.21 -3.95
C PRO A 99 -0.57 5.58 -4.74
N ASP A 100 -0.87 4.91 -5.86
CA ASP A 100 0.16 4.38 -6.78
C ASP A 100 0.25 5.21 -8.07
N LYS A 101 1.42 5.81 -8.31
CA LYS A 101 1.76 6.67 -9.47
C LYS A 101 0.76 7.82 -9.68
N SER A 102 0.07 8.20 -8.61
CA SER A 102 -0.95 9.25 -8.64
C SER A 102 -0.36 10.64 -8.53
N VAL A 103 -0.99 11.61 -9.20
CA VAL A 103 -0.78 13.03 -8.92
C VAL A 103 -1.70 13.43 -7.79
N ILE A 104 -1.14 13.99 -6.72
CA ILE A 104 -1.88 14.47 -5.56
C ILE A 104 -1.93 16.00 -5.62
N TYR A 105 -3.13 16.55 -5.65
CA TYR A 105 -3.34 18.00 -5.60
C TYR A 105 -3.60 18.43 -4.16
N LEU A 106 -2.85 19.43 -3.70
CA LEU A 106 -3.07 20.13 -2.44
C LEU A 106 -3.60 21.54 -2.70
N LYS A 107 -4.62 21.90 -1.93
CA LYS A 107 -5.23 23.22 -1.96
C LYS A 107 -4.61 24.11 -0.89
N LYS A 108 -4.38 25.39 -1.17
CA LYS A 108 -3.97 26.36 -0.14
C LYS A 108 -5.06 26.55 0.91
N GLU A 109 -4.63 26.87 2.13
CA GLU A 109 -5.53 27.28 3.22
C GLU A 109 -6.22 28.62 2.91
#